data_AF-A0A699ZBN9-F1
#
_entry.id   AF-A0A699ZBN9-F1
#
_cell.length_a   1.000
_cell.length_b   1.000
_cell.length_c   1.000
_cell.angle_alpha   90.00
_cell.angle_beta   90.00
_cell.angle_gamma   90.00
#
_symmetry.space_group_name_H-M   'P 1'
#
loop_
_entity.id
_entity.type
_entity.pdbx_description
1 polymer ?
#
loop_
_entity_poly.entity_id
_entity_poly.type
_entity_poly.pdbx_seq_one_letter_code
_entity_poly.pdbx_strand_id
1 'polypeptide(L)'
;VHVDEGPGDILVFLTGQDEIESLERLLLDRVASLRLPAGRAEDAPSELLVLPIYAALPPEQQMKVFEPAGPGQRKAILATNIAETSITISGVRYVIDTGFVKARAYNAAHGADSLQVRRRVPEP
;
A
#
# COMPACT_ATOMS: atom_id res chain seq x y z
N VAL A 1 -6.61 -11.37 3.53
CA VAL A 1 -5.13 -11.37 3.39
C VAL A 1 -4.41 -11.50 4.72
N HIS A 2 -4.35 -10.47 5.57
CA HIS A 2 -3.58 -10.57 6.83
C HIS A 2 -4.08 -11.69 7.76
N VAL A 3 -5.40 -11.89 7.87
CA VAL A 3 -6.02 -12.87 8.77
C VAL A 3 -5.98 -14.30 8.21
N ASP A 4 -6.25 -14.46 6.91
CA ASP A 4 -6.56 -15.77 6.33
C ASP A 4 -5.43 -16.34 5.47
N GLU A 5 -4.52 -15.51 4.97
CA GLU A 5 -3.48 -15.95 4.03
C GLU A 5 -2.17 -16.27 4.75
N GLY A 6 -1.41 -17.23 4.22
CA GLY A 6 -0.11 -17.62 4.77
C GLY A 6 0.96 -16.51 4.67
N PRO A 7 2.19 -16.75 5.17
CA PRO A 7 3.26 -15.77 5.23
C PRO A 7 3.54 -15.02 3.92
N GLY A 8 3.96 -13.76 4.06
CA GLY A 8 4.35 -12.87 2.97
C GLY A 8 3.78 -11.46 3.14
N ASP A 9 4.55 -10.47 2.70
CA ASP A 9 4.21 -9.06 2.80
C ASP A 9 3.20 -8.65 1.73
N ILE A 10 2.50 -7.55 2.02
CA ILE A 10 1.45 -6.97 1.19
C ILE A 10 1.96 -5.66 0.62
N LEU A 11 1.84 -5.48 -0.70
CA LEU A 11 2.05 -4.21 -1.37
C LEU A 11 0.70 -3.70 -1.90
N VAL A 12 0.32 -2.49 -1.52
CA VAL A 12 -0.94 -1.86 -1.91
C VAL A 12 -0.65 -0.62 -2.75
N PHE A 13 -1.20 -0.56 -3.97
CA PHE A 13 -1.08 0.60 -4.83
C PHE A 13 -2.27 1.55 -4.69
N LEU A 14 -1.95 2.81 -4.37
CA LEU A 14 -2.88 3.92 -4.15
C LEU A 14 -2.50 5.11 -5.05
N THR A 15 -3.42 6.06 -5.20
CA THR A 15 -3.26 7.15 -6.18
C THR A 15 -2.50 8.36 -5.64
N GLY A 16 -2.31 8.46 -4.33
CA GLY A 16 -1.63 9.60 -3.73
C GLY A 16 -1.50 9.54 -2.21
N GLN A 17 -0.83 10.55 -1.66
CA GLN A 17 -0.57 10.70 -0.22
C GLN A 17 -1.86 10.69 0.61
N ASP A 18 -2.89 11.44 0.22
CA ASP A 18 -4.13 11.54 1.00
C ASP A 18 -4.82 10.18 1.21
N GLU A 19 -4.81 9.33 0.17
CA GLU A 19 -5.36 7.97 0.25
C GLU A 19 -4.49 7.06 1.10
N ILE A 20 -3.15 7.19 0.99
CA ILE A 20 -2.20 6.46 1.82
C ILE A 20 -2.42 6.77 3.30
N GLU A 21 -2.41 8.05 3.68
CA GLU A 21 -2.58 8.46 5.07
C GLU A 21 -3.96 8.07 5.63
N SER A 22 -4.99 8.16 4.79
CA SER A 22 -6.34 7.74 5.18
C SER A 22 -6.42 6.23 5.42
N LEU A 23 -5.88 5.43 4.50
CA LEU A 23 -5.88 3.97 4.63
C LEU A 23 -4.97 3.51 5.77
N GLU A 24 -3.82 4.16 5.98
CA GLU A 24 -2.92 3.88 7.09
C GLU A 24 -3.66 3.98 8.43
N ARG A 25 -4.35 5.11 8.67
CA ARG A 25 -5.13 5.31 9.90
C ARG A 25 -6.20 4.24 10.07
N LEU A 26 -6.98 3.96 9.02
CA LEU A 26 -8.02 2.94 9.04
C LEU A 26 -7.47 1.54 9.33
N LEU A 27 -6.31 1.20 8.76
CA LEU A 27 -5.67 -0.08 9.00
C LEU A 27 -5.13 -0.18 10.43
N LEU A 28 -4.49 0.87 10.95
CA LEU A 28 -3.99 0.88 12.33
C LEU A 28 -5.14 0.74 13.34
N ASP A 29 -6.23 1.48 13.16
CA ASP A 29 -7.43 1.37 14.01
C ASP A 29 -8.07 -0.03 13.90
N ARG A 30 -8.10 -0.60 12.69
CA ARG A 30 -8.62 -1.94 12.47
C ARG A 30 -7.75 -2.99 13.12
N VAL A 31 -6.43 -2.92 12.98
CA VAL A 31 -5.48 -3.86 13.59
C VAL A 31 -5.55 -3.79 15.12
N ALA A 32 -5.64 -2.58 15.69
CA ALA A 32 -5.78 -2.40 17.14
C ALA A 32 -7.10 -2.98 17.69
N SER A 33 -8.18 -2.93 16.89
CA SER A 33 -9.50 -3.47 17.28
C SER A 33 -9.69 -4.95 16.93
N LEU A 34 -8.81 -5.53 16.11
CA LEU A 34 -8.88 -6.95 15.75
C LEU A 34 -8.43 -7.81 16.93
N ARG A 35 -9.41 -8.42 17.62
CA ARG A 35 -9.15 -9.62 18.40
C ARG A 35 -8.91 -10.76 17.42
N LEU A 36 -7.65 -11.07 17.20
CA LEU A 36 -7.25 -12.10 16.25
C LEU A 36 -7.83 -13.46 16.69
N PRO A 37 -8.63 -14.13 15.85
CA PRO A 37 -9.40 -15.31 16.23
C PRO A 37 -8.52 -16.49 16.67
N ALA A 38 -9.05 -17.36 17.53
CA ALA A 38 -8.43 -18.65 17.84
C ALA A 38 -8.69 -19.61 16.65
N GLY A 39 -7.64 -20.22 16.09
CA GLY A 39 -7.76 -21.14 14.93
C GLY A 39 -7.19 -20.60 13.60
N ARG A 40 -6.28 -19.63 13.66
CA ARG A 40 -5.51 -19.13 12.50
C ARG A 40 -4.60 -20.25 11.98
N ALA A 41 -4.22 -20.19 10.71
CA ALA A 41 -3.14 -21.05 10.22
C ALA A 41 -1.90 -20.88 11.13
N GLU A 42 -1.24 -21.99 11.46
CA GLU A 42 -0.15 -21.99 12.46
C GLU A 42 0.98 -21.00 12.09
N ASP A 43 1.17 -20.75 10.79
CA ASP A 43 2.18 -19.83 10.26
C ASP A 43 1.62 -18.42 9.92
N ALA A 44 0.36 -18.10 10.24
CA ALA A 44 -0.22 -16.80 9.93
C ALA A 44 0.40 -15.70 10.83
N PRO A 45 0.89 -14.58 10.26
CA PRO A 45 1.44 -13.48 11.04
C PRO A 45 0.43 -12.90 12.03
N SER A 46 0.85 -12.70 13.28
CA SER A 46 0.03 -12.15 14.35
C SER A 46 0.03 -10.62 14.40
N GLU A 47 0.98 -9.98 13.74
CA GLU A 47 1.10 -8.52 13.73
C GLU A 47 1.20 -7.99 12.30
N LEU A 48 0.61 -6.82 12.08
CA LEU A 48 0.66 -6.09 10.82
C LEU A 48 1.37 -4.75 11.02
N LEU A 49 2.52 -4.58 10.37
CA LEU A 49 3.24 -3.32 10.28
C LEU A 49 2.73 -2.56 9.05
N VAL A 50 2.07 -1.43 9.26
CA VAL A 50 1.62 -0.56 8.16
C VAL A 50 2.72 0.44 7.85
N LEU A 51 3.18 0.49 6.61
CA LEU A 51 4.32 1.29 6.18
C LEU A 51 3.98 2.11 4.92
N PRO A 52 3.80 3.44 5.02
CA PRO A 52 3.56 4.28 3.87
C PRO A 52 4.85 4.56 3.09
N ILE A 53 4.75 4.66 1.76
CA ILE A 53 5.83 5.13 0.89
C ILE A 53 5.30 6.04 -0.23
N TYR A 54 5.74 7.30 -0.20
CA TYR A 54 5.45 8.32 -1.22
C TYR A 54 6.57 9.37 -1.26
N ALA A 55 6.67 10.11 -2.37
CA ALA A 55 7.83 10.97 -2.66
C ALA A 55 8.12 12.07 -1.63
N ALA A 56 7.11 12.55 -0.91
CA ALA A 56 7.28 13.60 0.10
C ALA A 56 7.80 13.08 1.46
N LEU A 57 7.90 11.75 1.65
CA LEU A 57 8.42 11.20 2.91
C LEU A 57 9.92 11.45 3.06
N PRO A 58 10.42 11.70 4.28
CA PRO A 58 11.85 11.72 4.56
C PRO A 58 12.54 10.40 4.14
N PRO A 59 13.78 10.45 3.62
CA PRO A 59 14.49 9.24 3.17
C PRO A 59 14.56 8.14 4.24
N GLU A 60 14.79 8.50 5.50
CA GLU A 60 14.82 7.55 6.62
C GLU A 60 13.49 6.79 6.80
N GLN A 61 12.36 7.43 6.52
CA GLN A 61 11.05 6.79 6.59
C GLN A 61 10.79 5.91 5.36
N GLN A 62 11.25 6.33 4.18
CA GLN A 62 11.21 5.49 2.99
C GLN A 62 12.03 4.21 3.16
N MET A 63 13.17 4.28 3.86
CA MET A 63 14.04 3.12 4.06
C MET A 63 13.39 1.99 4.87
N LYS A 64 12.42 2.31 5.74
CA LYS A 64 11.73 1.31 6.59
C LYS A 64 11.03 0.22 5.80
N VAL A 65 10.56 0.50 4.57
CA VAL A 65 9.88 -0.53 3.77
C VAL A 65 10.83 -1.66 3.35
N PHE A 66 12.13 -1.38 3.27
CA PHE A 66 13.17 -2.35 2.90
C PHE A 66 13.68 -3.18 4.07
N GLU A 67 13.39 -2.78 5.31
CA GLU A 67 13.74 -3.56 6.49
C GLU A 67 12.91 -4.86 6.52
N PRO A 68 13.51 -6.02 6.87
CA PRO A 68 12.77 -7.27 6.97
C PRO A 68 11.76 -7.19 8.12
N ALA A 69 10.60 -7.83 7.94
CA ALA A 69 9.63 -7.99 9.01
C ALA A 69 10.22 -8.87 10.13
N GLY A 70 9.91 -8.56 11.39
CA GLY A 70 10.28 -9.41 12.52
C GLY A 70 9.54 -10.76 12.51
N PRO A 71 9.97 -11.73 13.32
CA PRO A 71 9.28 -13.02 13.44
C PRO A 71 7.80 -12.85 13.81
N GLY A 72 6.90 -13.50 13.06
CA GLY A 72 5.45 -13.40 13.28
C GLY A 72 4.82 -12.08 12.82
N GLN A 73 5.59 -11.17 12.21
CA GLN A 73 5.10 -9.91 11.66
C GLN A 73 4.93 -9.99 10.15
N ARG A 74 4.01 -9.18 9.62
CA ARG A 74 3.82 -8.94 8.19
C ARG A 74 3.85 -7.45 7.92
N LYS A 75 4.45 -7.02 6.81
CA LYS A 75 4.34 -5.64 6.34
C LYS A 75 3.15 -5.45 5.40
N ALA A 76 2.42 -4.36 5.59
CA ALA A 76 1.49 -3.79 4.61
C ALA A 76 2.08 -2.47 4.12
N ILE A 77 2.65 -2.50 2.93
CA ILE A 77 3.32 -1.36 2.31
C ILE A 77 2.30 -0.61 1.45
N LEU A 78 2.03 0.64 1.79
CA LEU A 78 1.08 1.50 1.09
C LEU A 78 1.85 2.44 0.17
N ALA A 79 1.79 2.19 -1.13
CA ALA A 79 2.64 2.84 -2.11
C ALA A 79 1.85 3.62 -3.16
N THR A 80 2.37 4.75 -3.61
CA THR A 80 1.91 5.36 -4.86
C THR A 80 2.57 4.71 -6.07
N ASN A 81 2.03 4.98 -7.25
CA ASN A 81 2.64 4.72 -8.55
C ASN A 81 4.06 5.32 -8.74
N ILE A 82 4.55 6.19 -7.84
CA ILE A 82 5.98 6.56 -7.82
C ILE A 82 6.85 5.32 -7.50
N ALA A 83 6.32 4.35 -6.75
CA ALA A 83 6.97 3.06 -6.48
C ALA A 83 6.84 2.03 -7.62
N GLU A 84 6.05 2.30 -8.66
CA GLU A 84 5.88 1.40 -9.81
C GLU A 84 7.16 1.31 -10.66
N THR A 85 7.97 2.38 -10.64
CA THR A 85 9.30 2.41 -11.26
C THR A 85 10.38 2.07 -10.23
N SER A 86 10.80 0.81 -10.21
CA SER A 86 12.06 0.32 -9.60
C SER A 86 12.14 0.25 -8.06
N ILE A 87 11.05 -0.06 -7.35
CA ILE A 87 11.13 -0.48 -5.95
C ILE A 87 10.93 -1.99 -5.83
N THR A 88 12.03 -2.74 -5.62
CA THR A 88 11.98 -4.17 -5.29
C THR A 88 12.01 -4.33 -3.77
N ILE A 89 10.87 -4.70 -3.19
CA ILE A 89 10.76 -4.99 -1.75
C ILE A 89 10.74 -6.50 -1.59
N SER A 90 11.80 -7.04 -1.02
CA SER A 90 11.89 -8.44 -0.65
C SER A 90 10.78 -8.83 0.31
N GLY A 91 10.21 -10.03 0.13
CA GLY A 91 9.18 -10.58 1.00
C GLY A 91 7.74 -10.29 0.56
N VAL A 92 7.52 -9.40 -0.42
CA VAL A 92 6.19 -9.17 -0.99
C VAL A 92 5.69 -10.41 -1.72
N ARG A 93 4.54 -10.93 -1.26
CA ARG A 93 3.83 -12.08 -1.85
C ARG A 93 2.45 -11.70 -2.36
N TYR A 94 1.84 -10.69 -1.75
CA TYR A 94 0.48 -10.25 -2.06
C TYR A 94 0.53 -8.82 -2.60
N VAL A 95 -0.06 -8.61 -3.77
CA VAL A 95 -0.18 -7.29 -4.40
C VAL A 95 -1.66 -6.93 -4.53
N ILE A 96 -2.02 -5.74 -4.05
CA ILE A 96 -3.36 -5.18 -4.13
C ILE A 96 -3.27 -3.91 -4.98
N ASP A 97 -3.76 -3.96 -6.20
CA ASP A 97 -3.90 -2.79 -7.06
C ASP A 97 -5.36 -2.33 -7.06
N THR A 98 -5.59 -1.07 -6.68
CA THR A 98 -6.93 -0.46 -6.72
C THR A 98 -7.40 -0.19 -8.15
N GLY A 99 -6.49 -0.20 -9.13
CA GLY A 99 -6.78 0.01 -10.54
C GLY A 99 -7.07 1.46 -10.91
N PHE A 100 -6.69 2.43 -10.06
CA PHE A 100 -6.87 3.86 -10.30
C PHE A 100 -5.51 4.59 -10.35
N VAL A 101 -5.46 5.67 -11.13
CA VAL A 101 -4.28 6.53 -11.28
C VAL A 101 -4.70 8.00 -11.29
N LYS A 102 -3.88 8.88 -10.71
CA LYS A 102 -3.99 10.33 -10.95
C LYS A 102 -3.35 10.65 -12.30
N ALA A 103 -4.17 10.95 -13.30
CA ALA A 103 -3.72 11.33 -14.63
C ALA A 103 -3.99 12.83 -14.88
N ARG A 104 -3.09 13.48 -15.64
CA ARG A 104 -3.37 14.83 -16.15
C ARG A 104 -4.52 14.76 -17.15
N ALA A 105 -5.52 15.59 -16.95
CA ALA A 105 -6.65 15.80 -17.83
C ALA A 105 -6.63 17.27 -18.29
N TYR A 106 -6.41 17.46 -19.59
CA TYR A 106 -6.47 18.78 -20.22
C TYR A 106 -7.93 19.13 -20.55
N ASN A 107 -8.39 20.28 -20.08
CA ASN A 107 -9.70 20.82 -20.44
C ASN A 107 -9.53 21.91 -21.51
N ALA A 108 -9.76 21.54 -22.77
CA ALA A 108 -9.63 22.45 -23.91
C ALA A 108 -10.56 23.66 -23.87
N ALA A 109 -11.72 23.55 -23.21
CA ALA A 109 -12.66 24.66 -23.09
C ALA A 109 -12.19 25.75 -22.12
N HIS A 110 -11.35 25.38 -21.14
CA HIS A 110 -10.82 26.31 -20.13
C HIS A 110 -9.32 26.55 -20.27
N GLY A 111 -8.66 25.93 -21.25
CA GLY A 111 -7.22 26.03 -21.47
C GLY A 111 -6.36 25.57 -20.28
N ALA A 112 -6.89 24.69 -19.43
CA ALA A 112 -6.30 24.36 -18.13
C ALA A 112 -6.07 22.86 -17.96
N ASP A 113 -4.95 22.52 -17.33
CA ASP A 113 -4.64 21.17 -16.87
C ASP A 113 -5.22 20.94 -15.46
N SER A 114 -5.80 19.77 -15.24
CA SER A 114 -6.22 19.29 -13.93
C SER A 114 -5.71 17.88 -13.67
N LEU A 115 -5.51 17.50 -12.41
CA LEU A 115 -5.23 16.11 -12.03
C LEU A 115 -6.54 15.43 -11.65
N GLN A 116 -6.90 14.36 -12.35
CA GLN A 116 -8.12 13.60 -12.08
C GLN A 116 -7.78 12.13 -11.80
N VAL A 117 -8.43 11.56 -10.78
CA VAL A 117 -8.38 10.11 -10.52
C VAL A 117 -9.21 9.40 -11.58
N ARG A 118 -8.59 8.49 -12.33
CA ARG A 118 -9.24 7.70 -13.38
C ARG A 118 -8.84 6.24 -13.27
N ARG A 119 -9.72 5.35 -13.74
CA ARG A 119 -9.41 3.91 -13.84
C ARG A 119 -8.26 3.71 -14.82
N ARG A 120 -7.28 2.89 -14.45
CA ARG A 120 -6.21 2.43 -15.34
C ARG A 120 -6.85 1.61 -16.46
N VAL A 121 -6.78 2.11 -17.68
CA VAL A 121 -7.17 1.33 -18.86
C VAL A 121 -5.98 0.39 -19.13
N PRO A 122 -6.18 -0.94 -19.18
CA PRO A 122 -5.10 -1.83 -19.59
C PRO A 122 -4.66 -1.44 -21.00
N GLU A 123 -3.35 -1.29 -21.22
CA GLU A 123 -2.84 -1.09 -22.58
C GLU A 123 -3.24 -2.30 -23.45
N PRO A 124 -3.63 -2.07 -24.72
CA PRO A 124 -4.09 -3.12 -25.62
C PRO A 124 -3.00 -4.15 -25.98
#